data_AF-A0A0F5PAA7-F1
#
_entry.id   AF-A0A0F5PAA7-F1
#
_cell.length_a   1.000
_cell.length_b   1.000
_cell.length_c   1.000
_cell.angle_alpha   90.00
_cell.angle_beta   90.00
_cell.angle_gamma   90.00
#
_symmetry.space_group_name_H-M   'P 1'
#
loop_
_entity.id
_entity.type
_entity.pdbx_description
1 polymer ?
#
loop_
_entity_poly.entity_id
_entity_poly.type
_entity_poly.pdbx_seq_one_letter_code
_entity_poly.pdbx_strand_id
1 'polypeptide(L)'
;MFARSILAITALIAVAPLAAQSADKNDAAHQAADAHEVPQTQSLNNQVGSAITQAQTNNAVAQAQNDINQEQYAADKAAYEQALRDHHREVLSTDATFIRQQQAYALAMRDWRAQVAMCKKGYKSACDLPAPDPMKYM
;
A
#
# COMPACT_ATOMS: atom_id res chain seq x y z
N MET A 1 28.50 52.74 -26.30
CA MET A 1 29.55 53.15 -25.36
C MET A 1 29.17 54.52 -24.81
N PHE A 2 29.11 54.64 -23.47
CA PHE A 2 29.01 55.88 -22.69
C PHE A 2 27.68 56.65 -22.79
N ALA A 3 26.93 56.72 -21.67
CA ALA A 3 26.91 57.87 -20.73
C ALA A 3 25.97 58.96 -21.26
N ARG A 4 25.14 59.68 -20.49
CA ARG A 4 25.11 60.03 -19.06
C ARG A 4 23.74 60.70 -18.82
N SER A 5 23.33 60.66 -17.56
CA SER A 5 22.24 61.34 -16.87
C SER A 5 21.81 62.74 -17.38
N ILE A 6 20.53 63.12 -17.17
CA ILE A 6 20.05 64.23 -16.30
C ILE A 6 18.54 64.54 -16.51
N LEU A 7 17.88 65.01 -15.43
CA LEU A 7 16.54 65.62 -15.21
C LEU A 7 15.40 64.66 -14.83
N ALA A 8 15.11 64.44 -13.54
CA ALA A 8 14.47 65.31 -12.54
C ALA A 8 12.94 65.25 -12.57
N ILE A 9 12.35 64.55 -11.60
CA ILE A 9 11.02 64.88 -11.04
C ILE A 9 11.12 64.72 -9.52
N THR A 10 11.10 65.85 -8.84
CA THR A 10 10.87 65.97 -7.40
C THR A 10 9.45 65.51 -7.06
N ALA A 11 9.32 64.36 -6.41
CA ALA A 11 8.12 64.03 -5.64
C ALA A 11 8.45 64.26 -4.17
N LEU A 12 7.78 65.23 -3.56
CA LEU A 12 7.83 65.53 -2.14
C LEU A 12 7.73 64.24 -1.32
N ILE A 13 8.71 64.00 -0.46
CA ILE A 13 8.58 63.08 0.66
C ILE A 13 7.62 63.75 1.65
N ALA A 14 6.33 63.50 1.48
CA ALA A 14 5.41 63.65 2.59
C ALA A 14 5.73 62.49 3.56
N VAL A 15 6.55 62.79 4.57
CA VAL A 15 6.68 61.96 5.76
C VAL A 15 5.33 62.02 6.47
N ALA A 16 4.39 61.17 6.05
CA ALA A 16 3.18 60.95 6.81
C ALA A 16 3.58 60.25 8.12
N PRO A 17 3.10 60.73 9.27
CA PRO A 17 3.52 60.22 10.56
C PRO A 17 3.13 58.74 10.69
N LEU A 18 4.13 57.91 10.91
CA LEU A 18 4.01 56.48 11.25
C LEU A 18 3.48 56.28 12.69
N ALA A 19 2.52 57.10 13.11
CA ALA A 19 2.08 57.22 14.51
C ALA A 19 0.60 56.82 14.74
N ALA A 20 -0.02 56.08 13.81
CA ALA A 20 -1.43 55.69 13.91
C ALA A 20 -1.69 54.18 14.06
N GLN A 21 -0.65 53.32 14.06
CA GLN A 21 -0.85 51.86 14.16
C GLN A 21 -0.76 51.30 15.59
N SER A 22 -0.58 52.16 16.58
CA SER A 22 -0.67 51.80 18.00
C SER A 22 -1.70 52.71 18.67
N ALA A 23 -2.92 52.75 18.13
CA ALA A 23 -4.05 53.28 18.88
C ALA A 23 -4.35 52.31 20.03
N ASP A 24 -4.53 52.87 21.23
CA ASP A 24 -4.98 52.15 22.41
C ASP A 24 -6.29 51.44 22.05
N LYS A 25 -6.33 50.10 22.05
CA LYS A 25 -7.49 49.29 21.63
C LYS A 25 -8.66 49.32 22.62
N ASN A 26 -8.69 50.37 23.44
CA ASN A 26 -9.65 50.59 24.50
C ASN A 26 -10.68 51.66 24.11
N ASP A 27 -10.72 52.06 22.85
CA ASP A 27 -11.79 52.90 22.34
C ASP A 27 -13.10 52.09 22.20
N ALA A 28 -14.22 52.82 22.23
CA ALA A 28 -15.54 52.22 22.28
C ALA A 28 -15.84 51.32 21.06
N ALA A 29 -15.23 51.57 19.90
CA ALA A 29 -15.46 50.75 18.71
C ALA A 29 -14.76 49.38 18.82
N HIS A 30 -13.54 49.33 19.36
CA HIS A 30 -12.83 48.07 19.60
C HIS A 30 -13.44 47.27 20.74
N GLN A 31 -13.85 47.92 21.84
CA GLN A 31 -14.57 47.22 22.91
C GLN A 31 -15.91 46.62 22.43
N ALA A 32 -16.64 47.32 21.55
CA ALA A 32 -17.88 46.81 20.97
C ALA A 32 -17.63 45.63 20.02
N ALA A 33 -16.55 45.68 19.23
CA ALA A 33 -16.15 44.56 18.37
C ALA A 33 -15.73 43.34 19.22
N ASP A 34 -14.87 43.53 20.23
CA ASP A 34 -14.43 42.45 21.12
C ASP A 34 -15.62 41.83 21.88
N ALA A 35 -16.59 42.63 22.32
CA ALA A 35 -17.80 42.13 22.97
C ALA A 35 -18.63 41.19 22.07
N HIS A 36 -18.53 41.34 20.74
CA HIS A 36 -19.20 40.47 19.78
C HIS A 36 -18.32 39.30 19.30
N GLU A 37 -17.03 39.53 19.06
CA GLU A 37 -16.12 38.55 18.44
C GLU A 37 -15.48 37.59 19.43
N VAL A 38 -15.17 38.03 20.66
CA VAL A 38 -14.54 37.19 21.69
C VAL A 38 -15.42 36.00 22.06
N PRO A 39 -16.74 36.14 22.32
CA PRO A 39 -17.59 34.99 22.62
C PRO A 39 -17.67 33.98 21.47
N GLN A 40 -17.70 34.46 20.22
CA GLN A 40 -17.73 33.60 19.04
C GLN A 40 -16.42 32.83 18.87
N THR A 41 -15.29 33.53 19.00
CA THR A 41 -13.95 32.93 18.92
C THR A 41 -13.75 31.90 20.03
N GLN A 42 -14.20 32.20 21.25
CA GLN A 42 -14.10 31.28 22.37
C GLN A 42 -14.99 30.05 22.19
N SER A 43 -16.20 30.21 21.64
CA SER A 43 -17.07 29.09 21.25
C SER A 43 -16.42 28.19 20.21
N LEU A 44 -15.84 28.77 19.15
CA LEU A 44 -15.14 28.01 18.10
C LEU A 44 -13.92 27.27 18.66
N ASN A 45 -13.12 27.91 19.51
CA ASN A 45 -11.96 27.27 20.15
C ASN A 45 -12.39 26.09 21.04
N ASN A 46 -13.49 26.23 21.77
CA ASN A 46 -14.03 25.14 22.59
C ASN A 46 -14.53 23.97 21.73
N GLN A 47 -15.17 24.25 20.60
CA GLN A 47 -15.61 23.22 19.65
C GLN A 47 -14.41 22.49 19.03
N VAL A 48 -13.39 23.22 18.60
CA VAL A 48 -12.15 22.64 18.07
C VAL A 48 -11.44 21.79 19.14
N GLY A 49 -11.32 22.29 20.37
CA GLY A 49 -10.73 21.54 21.48
C GLY A 49 -11.48 20.22 21.72
N SER A 50 -12.81 20.26 21.73
CA SER A 50 -13.66 19.07 21.88
C SER A 50 -13.47 18.08 20.73
N ALA A 51 -13.42 18.57 19.49
CA ALA A 51 -13.20 17.74 18.29
C ALA A 51 -11.82 17.07 18.30
N ILE A 52 -10.78 17.78 18.76
CA ILE A 52 -9.43 17.21 18.92
C ILE A 52 -9.43 16.08 19.95
N THR A 53 -10.05 16.29 21.12
CA THR A 53 -10.17 15.25 22.15
C THR A 53 -10.94 14.02 21.64
N GLN A 54 -12.02 14.24 20.90
CA GLN A 54 -12.78 13.17 20.26
C GLN A 54 -11.92 12.38 19.25
N ALA A 55 -11.18 13.09 18.40
CA ALA A 55 -10.30 12.48 17.41
C ALA A 55 -9.15 11.68 18.06
N GLN A 56 -8.55 12.20 19.14
CA GLN A 56 -7.54 11.48 19.91
C GLN A 56 -8.08 10.18 20.50
N THR A 57 -9.31 10.21 21.04
CA THR A 57 -9.98 9.02 21.58
C THR A 57 -10.22 7.98 20.49
N ASN A 58 -10.77 8.41 19.34
CA ASN A 58 -11.04 7.53 18.21
C ASN A 58 -9.76 6.90 17.65
N ASN A 59 -8.68 7.68 17.56
CA ASN A 59 -7.37 7.18 17.10
C ASN A 59 -6.79 6.15 18.07
N ALA A 60 -6.92 6.34 19.39
CA ALA A 60 -6.47 5.35 20.37
C ALA A 60 -7.22 4.01 20.23
N VAL A 61 -8.54 4.06 20.01
CA VAL A 61 -9.36 2.86 19.76
C VAL A 61 -8.96 2.18 18.45
N ALA A 62 -8.76 2.95 17.37
CA ALA A 62 -8.33 2.41 16.08
C ALA A 62 -6.94 1.77 16.15
N GLN A 63 -6.02 2.36 16.92
CA GLN A 63 -4.69 1.81 17.13
C GLN A 63 -4.75 0.47 17.85
N ALA A 64 -5.51 0.38 18.96
CA ALA A 64 -5.69 -0.87 19.69
C ALA A 64 -6.31 -1.98 18.81
N GLN A 65 -7.27 -1.62 17.95
CA GLN A 65 -7.86 -2.58 17.01
C GLN A 65 -6.87 -3.04 15.93
N ASN A 66 -6.03 -2.13 15.42
CA ASN A 66 -4.99 -2.48 14.45
C ASN A 66 -3.95 -3.44 15.05
N ASP A 67 -3.56 -3.25 16.31
CA ASP A 67 -2.61 -4.12 16.99
C ASP A 67 -3.18 -5.54 17.12
N ILE A 68 -4.46 -5.68 17.51
CA ILE A 68 -5.18 -6.98 17.55
C ILE A 68 -5.22 -7.64 16.17
N ASN A 69 -5.54 -6.87 15.12
CA ASN A 69 -5.60 -7.39 13.76
C ASN A 69 -4.23 -7.87 13.26
N GLN A 70 -3.14 -7.18 13.63
CA GLN A 70 -1.79 -7.59 13.28
C GLN A 70 -1.37 -8.89 13.97
N GLU A 71 -1.76 -9.09 15.24
CA GLU A 71 -1.49 -10.34 15.97
C GLU A 71 -2.18 -11.54 15.31
N GLN A 72 -3.44 -11.38 14.89
CA GLN A 72 -4.19 -12.44 14.21
C GLN A 72 -3.63 -12.75 12.82
N TYR A 73 -3.13 -11.74 12.10
CA TYR A 73 -2.63 -11.91 10.74
C TYR A 73 -1.49 -12.93 10.62
N ALA A 74 -0.60 -13.01 11.61
CA ALA A 74 0.48 -14.00 11.60
C ALA A 74 -0.07 -15.44 11.79
N ALA A 75 -1.04 -15.60 12.68
CA ALA A 75 -1.70 -16.88 12.93
C ALA A 75 -2.50 -17.36 11.70
N ASP A 76 -3.23 -16.45 11.06
CA ASP A 76 -4.02 -16.75 9.86
C ASP A 76 -3.13 -17.18 8.69
N LYS A 77 -1.99 -16.51 8.49
CA LYS A 77 -1.00 -16.93 7.49
C LYS A 77 -0.48 -18.35 7.76
N ALA A 78 -0.13 -18.65 9.02
CA ALA A 78 0.34 -19.98 9.38
C ALA A 78 -0.74 -21.07 9.19
N ALA A 79 -1.99 -20.77 9.56
CA ALA A 79 -3.13 -21.65 9.34
C ALA A 79 -3.39 -21.89 7.85
N TYR A 80 -3.32 -20.84 7.03
CA TYR A 80 -3.48 -20.94 5.58
C TYR A 80 -2.37 -21.77 4.92
N GLU A 81 -1.10 -21.54 5.29
CA GLU A 81 0.01 -22.35 4.81
C GLU A 81 -0.13 -23.83 5.21
N GLN A 82 -0.64 -24.10 6.40
CA GLN A 82 -0.90 -25.47 6.86
C GLN A 82 -2.03 -26.11 6.04
N ALA A 83 -3.13 -25.38 5.80
CA ALA A 83 -4.23 -25.85 4.96
C ALA A 83 -3.77 -26.16 3.52
N LEU A 84 -2.86 -25.37 2.95
CA LEU A 84 -2.27 -25.65 1.63
C LEU A 84 -1.45 -26.95 1.63
N ARG A 85 -0.63 -27.18 2.66
CA ARG A 85 0.13 -28.43 2.80
C ARG A 85 -0.79 -29.64 2.97
N ASP A 86 -1.85 -29.51 3.74
CA ASP A 86 -2.82 -30.57 3.98
C ASP A 86 -3.62 -30.90 2.72
N HIS A 87 -4.13 -29.88 2.02
CA HIS A 87 -4.79 -30.05 0.73
C HIS A 87 -3.87 -30.69 -0.31
N HIS A 88 -2.60 -30.28 -0.37
CA HIS A 88 -1.63 -30.92 -1.27
C HIS A 88 -1.45 -32.41 -0.94
N ARG A 89 -1.31 -32.77 0.35
CA ARG A 89 -1.23 -34.17 0.78
C ARG A 89 -2.50 -34.95 0.47
N GLU A 90 -3.67 -34.35 0.65
CA GLU A 90 -4.96 -34.96 0.33
C GLU A 90 -5.07 -35.27 -1.16
N VAL A 91 -4.82 -34.29 -2.04
CA VAL A 91 -4.81 -34.50 -3.50
C VAL A 91 -3.81 -35.60 -3.89
N LEU A 92 -2.61 -35.58 -3.32
CA LEU A 92 -1.61 -36.62 -3.60
C LEU A 92 -2.02 -38.02 -3.12
N SER A 93 -2.80 -38.14 -2.04
CA SER A 93 -3.12 -39.42 -1.39
C SER A 93 -4.49 -39.99 -1.77
N THR A 94 -5.46 -39.14 -2.14
CA THR A 94 -6.85 -39.54 -2.38
C THR A 94 -7.31 -39.30 -3.80
N ASP A 95 -6.67 -38.40 -4.56
CA ASP A 95 -7.01 -38.23 -5.96
C ASP A 95 -6.37 -39.35 -6.79
N ALA A 96 -7.14 -40.43 -6.95
CA ALA A 96 -6.77 -41.56 -7.77
C ALA A 96 -6.43 -41.15 -9.21
N THR A 97 -6.96 -40.02 -9.70
CA THR A 97 -6.60 -39.47 -11.01
C THR A 97 -5.21 -38.87 -11.00
N PHE A 98 -4.84 -38.12 -9.96
CA PHE A 98 -3.48 -37.59 -9.80
C PHE A 98 -2.44 -38.71 -9.68
N ILE A 99 -2.72 -39.74 -8.88
CA ILE A 99 -1.84 -40.91 -8.73
C ILE A 99 -1.68 -41.65 -10.07
N ARG A 100 -2.78 -41.88 -10.80
CA ARG A 100 -2.74 -42.48 -12.14
C ARG A 100 -1.95 -41.64 -13.14
N GLN A 101 -2.13 -40.31 -13.14
CA GLN A 101 -1.35 -39.40 -13.99
C GLN A 101 0.15 -39.48 -13.68
N GLN A 102 0.52 -39.51 -12.41
CA GLN A 102 1.92 -39.61 -12.00
C GLN A 102 2.54 -40.94 -12.44
N GLN A 103 1.82 -42.05 -12.29
CA GLN A 103 2.27 -43.37 -12.76
C GLN A 103 2.38 -43.41 -14.29
N ALA A 104 1.39 -42.90 -15.00
CA ALA A 104 1.35 -42.82 -16.46
C ALA A 104 2.53 -42.00 -17.02
N TYR A 105 2.83 -40.85 -16.39
CA TYR A 105 4.01 -40.04 -16.69
C TYR A 105 5.32 -40.81 -16.42
N ALA A 106 5.42 -41.49 -15.27
CA ALA A 106 6.62 -42.27 -14.93
C ALA A 106 6.90 -43.40 -15.94
N LEU A 107 5.85 -44.09 -16.42
CA LEU A 107 5.94 -45.13 -17.45
C LEU A 107 6.39 -44.55 -18.80
N ALA A 108 5.78 -43.45 -19.24
CA ALA A 108 6.20 -42.75 -20.46
C ALA A 108 7.69 -42.33 -20.40
N MET A 109 8.14 -41.81 -19.25
CA MET A 109 9.54 -41.42 -19.06
C MET A 109 10.51 -42.60 -18.99
N ARG A 110 10.07 -43.78 -18.53
CA ARG A 110 10.86 -45.01 -18.58
C ARG A 110 11.07 -45.43 -20.04
N ASP A 111 10.00 -45.48 -20.82
CA ASP A 111 10.04 -45.95 -22.21
C ASP A 111 10.81 -44.96 -23.10
N TRP A 112 10.69 -43.66 -22.83
CA TRP A 112 11.50 -42.63 -23.48
C TRP A 112 12.99 -42.85 -23.22
N ARG A 113 13.39 -43.13 -21.97
CA ARG A 113 14.79 -43.42 -21.62
C ARG A 113 15.30 -44.67 -22.33
N ALA A 114 14.47 -45.71 -22.48
CA ALA A 114 14.81 -46.90 -23.23
C ALA A 114 14.99 -46.61 -24.74
N GLN A 115 14.10 -45.82 -25.35
CA GLN A 115 14.21 -45.38 -26.74
C GLN A 115 15.50 -44.58 -26.97
N VAL A 116 15.80 -43.61 -26.10
CA VAL A 116 17.05 -42.83 -26.17
C VAL A 116 18.28 -43.72 -26.05
N ALA A 117 18.27 -44.70 -25.13
CA ALA A 117 19.38 -45.64 -24.97
C ALA A 117 19.58 -46.51 -26.22
N MET A 118 18.51 -46.97 -26.86
CA MET A 118 18.57 -47.75 -28.10
C MET A 118 19.00 -46.91 -29.30
N CYS A 119 18.51 -45.67 -29.40
CA CYS A 119 18.95 -44.71 -30.39
C CYS A 119 20.46 -44.47 -30.30
N LYS A 120 20.98 -44.25 -29.08
CA LYS A 120 22.43 -44.10 -28.83
C LYS A 120 23.26 -45.33 -29.20
N LYS A 121 22.66 -46.53 -29.18
CA LYS A 121 23.29 -47.79 -29.63
C LYS A 121 23.25 -47.97 -31.16
N GLY A 122 22.73 -47.01 -31.91
CA GLY A 122 22.71 -47.02 -33.37
C GLY A 122 21.44 -47.62 -34.00
N TYR A 123 20.43 -47.97 -33.18
CA TYR A 123 19.15 -48.44 -33.70
C TYR A 123 18.34 -47.25 -34.22
N LYS A 124 18.43 -46.99 -35.53
CA LYS A 124 17.76 -45.86 -36.20
C LYS A 124 16.24 -45.87 -35.98
N SER A 125 15.62 -47.06 -35.99
CA SER A 125 14.20 -47.23 -35.69
C SER A 125 13.79 -46.70 -34.30
N ALA A 126 14.69 -46.73 -33.31
CA ALA A 126 14.43 -46.18 -31.98
C ALA A 126 14.61 -44.66 -31.92
N CYS A 127 15.42 -44.07 -32.83
CA CYS A 127 15.57 -42.62 -32.95
C CYS A 127 14.37 -41.96 -33.62
N ASP A 128 13.73 -42.66 -34.56
CA ASP A 128 12.60 -42.15 -35.35
C ASP A 128 11.24 -42.38 -34.64
N LEU A 129 11.23 -43.05 -33.47
CA LEU A 129 10.03 -43.22 -32.66
C LEU A 129 9.59 -41.89 -32.03
N PRO A 130 8.27 -41.60 -31.97
CA PRO A 130 7.76 -40.44 -31.26
C PRO A 130 7.94 -40.60 -29.76
N ALA A 131 8.10 -39.46 -29.06
CA ALA A 131 8.14 -39.45 -27.61
C ALA A 131 6.86 -40.12 -27.02
N PRO A 132 7.01 -41.03 -26.05
CA PRO A 132 5.86 -41.63 -25.37
C PRO A 132 4.95 -40.57 -24.76
N ASP A 133 3.66 -40.66 -25.06
CA ASP A 133 2.63 -39.80 -24.52
C ASP A 133 2.10 -40.37 -23.19
N PRO A 134 2.26 -39.68 -22.05
CA PRO A 134 1.72 -40.09 -20.76
C PRO A 134 0.22 -40.41 -20.79
N MET A 135 -0.57 -39.72 -21.60
CA MET A 135 -2.02 -39.92 -21.66
C MET A 135 -2.41 -41.32 -22.18
N LYS A 136 -1.50 -42.01 -22.86
CA LYS A 136 -1.72 -43.38 -23.35
C LYS A 136 -1.50 -44.48 -22.29
N TYR A 137 -0.97 -44.12 -21.13
CA TYR A 137 -0.72 -45.03 -20.00
C TYR A 137 -1.74 -44.86 -18.86
N MET A 138 -2.74 -44.01 -19.06
CA MET A 138 -3.80 -43.71 -18.09
C MET A 138 -4.97 -44.68 -18.17
#